data_AF-A0AA35RLH8-F1
#
_entry.id   AF-A0AA35RLH8-F1
#
_cell.length_a   1.000
_cell.length_b   1.000
_cell.length_c   1.000
_cell.angle_alpha   90.00
_cell.angle_beta   90.00
_cell.angle_gamma   90.00
#
_symmetry.space_group_name_H-M   'P 1'
#
loop_
_entity.id
_entity.type
_entity.pdbx_description
1 polymer ?
#
loop_
_entity_poly.entity_id
_entity_poly.type
_entity_poly.pdbx_seq_one_letter_code
_entity_poly.pdbx_strand_id
1 'polypeptide(L)'
;MAASSNRSLWRVVTGHSALRDHALIERELRDSLTRLREGVAYYRPPCPASEKKIRDGGKLKGNKLTLVLEISSHLQLDQEQAPDLFEGFLINAHLGTLGELRERVRSEGGRREVVEEVASYYHSERLHLLRCLKHMLGFWQDPNHPFRDVYSVCIGEITKDEKSFIKSLWSQYQAAVDNDLPSQLSVSVQLFYTKFEK
;
A
#
# COMPACT_ATOMS: atom_id res chain seq x y z
N MET A 1 14.67 10.32 -0.35
CA MET A 1 13.53 10.83 -1.14
C MET A 1 12.31 10.04 -0.70
N ALA A 2 11.24 10.70 -0.26
CA ALA A 2 10.03 10.03 0.17
C ALA A 2 9.52 9.13 -0.96
N ALA A 3 9.25 7.86 -0.68
CA ALA A 3 8.68 6.96 -1.66
C ALA A 3 7.33 7.54 -2.13
N SER A 4 7.20 7.80 -3.44
CA SER A 4 5.96 8.27 -4.06
C SER A 4 4.81 7.32 -3.69
N SER A 5 3.71 7.84 -3.14
CA SER A 5 2.56 7.04 -2.72
C SER A 5 1.90 6.36 -3.93
N ASN A 6 1.29 5.20 -3.71
CA ASN A 6 0.60 4.46 -4.77
C ASN A 6 -0.59 5.27 -5.31
N ARG A 7 -1.24 6.08 -4.46
CA ARG A 7 -2.26 7.04 -4.89
C ARG A 7 -1.69 8.10 -5.85
N SER A 8 -0.49 8.61 -5.60
CA SER A 8 0.17 9.56 -6.49
C SER A 8 0.55 8.90 -7.81
N LEU A 9 1.11 7.68 -7.77
CA LEU A 9 1.38 6.88 -8.97
C LEU A 9 0.11 6.67 -9.80
N TRP A 10 -1.02 6.33 -9.17
CA TRP A 10 -2.30 6.17 -9.86
C TRP A 10 -2.75 7.42 -10.63
N ARG A 11 -2.57 8.61 -10.04
CA ARG A 11 -2.89 9.89 -10.69
C ARG A 11 -2.00 10.16 -11.90
N VAL A 12 -0.72 9.79 -11.80
CA VAL A 12 0.26 9.92 -12.89
C VAL A 12 -0.10 8.97 -14.03
N VAL A 13 -0.26 7.68 -13.72
CA VAL A 13 -0.56 6.63 -14.70
C VAL A 13 -1.88 6.91 -15.43
N THR A 14 -2.94 7.30 -14.74
CA THR A 14 -4.23 7.57 -15.42
C THR A 14 -4.32 8.89 -16.19
N GLY A 15 -3.25 9.69 -16.23
CA GLY A 15 -3.26 10.98 -16.95
C GLY A 15 -4.19 12.04 -16.36
N HIS A 16 -4.63 11.87 -15.11
CA HIS A 16 -5.32 12.92 -14.32
C HIS A 16 -4.34 13.98 -13.81
N SER A 17 -3.04 13.72 -13.90
CA SER A 17 -2.00 14.72 -13.73
C SER A 17 -2.03 15.70 -14.91
N ALA A 18 -1.88 17.00 -14.64
CA ALA A 18 -1.73 18.02 -15.68
C ALA A 18 -0.50 17.78 -16.58
N LEU A 19 0.45 16.96 -16.11
CA LEU A 19 1.65 16.55 -16.82
C LEU A 19 1.40 15.21 -17.51
N ARG A 20 1.42 15.22 -18.84
CA ARG A 20 1.36 14.03 -19.71
C ARG A 20 2.73 13.75 -20.34
N ASP A 21 3.78 13.96 -19.56
CA ASP A 21 5.15 13.72 -20.02
C ASP A 21 5.47 12.22 -19.92
N HIS A 22 5.75 11.60 -21.07
CA HIS A 22 6.16 10.20 -21.16
C HIS A 22 7.38 9.89 -20.29
N ALA A 23 8.36 10.79 -20.22
CA ALA A 23 9.58 10.58 -19.44
C ALA A 23 9.28 10.55 -17.93
N LEU A 24 8.33 11.38 -17.49
CA LEU A 24 7.86 11.39 -16.10
C LEU A 24 7.16 10.07 -15.75
N ILE A 25 6.22 9.62 -16.58
CA ILE A 25 5.47 8.37 -16.34
C ILE A 25 6.42 7.18 -16.34
N GLU A 26 7.35 7.13 -17.30
CA GLU A 26 8.36 6.08 -17.37
C GLU A 26 9.23 6.03 -16.11
N ARG A 27 9.68 7.19 -15.62
CA ARG A 27 10.45 7.28 -14.37
C ARG A 27 9.65 6.78 -13.17
N GLU A 28 8.42 7.26 -12.97
CA GLU A 28 7.59 6.86 -11.83
C GLU A 28 7.26 5.36 -11.84
N LEU A 29 7.04 4.79 -13.03
CA LEU A 29 6.83 3.34 -13.22
C LEU A 29 8.11 2.54 -12.92
N ARG A 30 9.27 3.02 -13.38
CA ARG A 30 10.57 2.41 -13.09
C ARG A 30 10.88 2.41 -11.59
N ASP A 31 10.67 3.54 -10.92
CA ASP A 31 10.89 3.68 -9.47
C ASP A 31 9.92 2.82 -8.65
N SER A 32 8.74 2.51 -9.22
CA SER A 32 7.71 1.69 -8.58
C SER A 32 7.71 0.24 -9.04
N LEU A 33 8.67 -0.18 -9.88
CA LEU A 33 8.66 -1.48 -10.54
C LEU A 33 8.60 -2.65 -9.55
N THR A 34 9.37 -2.58 -8.47
CA THR A 34 9.36 -3.63 -7.43
C THR A 34 7.98 -3.77 -6.80
N ARG A 35 7.34 -2.64 -6.45
CA ARG A 35 5.99 -2.62 -5.85
C ARG A 35 4.95 -3.17 -6.82
N LEU A 36 5.03 -2.77 -8.09
CA LEU A 36 4.13 -3.24 -9.14
C LEU A 36 4.31 -4.74 -9.40
N ARG A 37 5.55 -5.24 -9.41
CA ARG A 37 5.84 -6.66 -9.61
C ARG A 37 5.37 -7.52 -8.43
N GLU A 38 5.66 -7.10 -7.21
CA GLU A 38 5.26 -7.84 -6.00
C GLU A 38 3.76 -7.70 -5.71
N GLY A 39 3.13 -6.63 -6.21
CA GLY A 39 1.71 -6.35 -5.98
C GLY A 39 1.42 -6.16 -4.49
N VAL A 40 0.38 -6.80 -4.00
CA VAL A 40 -0.03 -6.69 -2.59
C VAL A 40 0.98 -7.39 -1.67
N ALA A 41 1.72 -8.38 -2.16
CA ALA A 41 2.77 -9.07 -1.42
C ALA A 41 4.00 -8.18 -1.12
N TYR A 42 4.08 -6.98 -1.72
CA TYR A 42 5.08 -5.97 -1.35
C TYR A 42 5.01 -5.61 0.15
N TYR A 43 3.81 -5.64 0.72
CA TYR A 43 3.58 -5.43 2.15
C TYR A 43 3.72 -6.76 2.87
N ARG A 44 4.89 -6.98 3.47
CA ARG A 44 5.31 -8.25 4.03
C ARG A 44 4.76 -8.43 5.45
N PRO A 45 4.56 -9.67 5.91
CA PRO A 45 4.16 -9.93 7.29
C PRO A 45 5.29 -9.58 8.28
N PRO A 46 4.97 -9.40 9.57
CA PRO A 46 5.96 -9.14 10.62
C PRO A 46 6.98 -10.28 10.73
N CYS A 47 8.24 -9.94 11.02
CA CYS A 47 9.25 -10.97 11.28
C CYS A 47 10.19 -10.61 12.45
N PRO A 48 10.73 -11.61 13.18
CA PRO A 48 11.56 -11.34 14.35
C PRO A 48 12.84 -10.56 14.05
N ALA A 49 13.42 -10.75 12.86
CA ALA A 49 14.64 -10.06 12.43
C ALA A 49 14.39 -8.55 12.27
N SER A 50 13.30 -8.17 11.60
CA SER A 50 12.86 -6.78 11.41
C SER A 50 12.55 -6.12 12.75
N GLU A 51 11.84 -6.81 13.64
CA GLU A 51 11.52 -6.28 14.96
C GLU A 51 12.78 -5.97 15.77
N LYS A 52 13.71 -6.93 15.83
CA LYS A 52 14.99 -6.74 16.53
C LYS A 52 15.74 -5.54 15.95
N LYS A 53 15.84 -5.44 14.63
CA LYS A 53 16.55 -4.35 13.95
C LYS A 53 15.95 -2.97 14.25
N ILE A 54 14.62 -2.85 14.31
CA ILE A 54 13.95 -1.58 14.62
C ILE A 54 14.15 -1.18 16.08
N ARG A 55 14.13 -2.15 17.01
CA ARG A 55 14.40 -1.91 18.43
C ARG A 55 15.86 -1.52 18.68
N ASP A 56 16.80 -2.22 18.05
CA ASP A 56 18.24 -2.03 18.23
C ASP A 56 18.80 -0.85 17.44
N GLY A 57 18.13 -0.46 16.34
CA GLY A 57 18.61 0.56 15.40
C GLY A 57 18.62 1.99 15.95
N GLY A 58 18.02 2.25 17.11
CA GLY A 58 18.10 3.52 17.84
C GLY A 58 17.45 4.75 17.19
N LYS A 59 16.97 4.66 15.93
CA LYS A 59 16.31 5.74 15.18
C LYS A 59 14.93 6.09 15.74
N LEU A 60 14.20 5.10 16.25
CA LEU A 60 12.87 5.26 16.84
C LEU A 60 12.95 5.00 18.35
N LYS A 61 12.38 5.89 19.16
CA LYS A 61 12.40 5.80 20.63
C LYS A 61 11.07 6.26 21.23
N GLY A 62 10.80 5.79 22.45
CA GLY A 62 9.60 6.15 23.22
C GLY A 62 8.31 5.91 22.43
N ASN A 63 7.37 6.86 22.52
CA ASN A 63 6.05 6.71 21.91
C ASN A 63 6.07 6.52 20.38
N LYS A 64 7.11 7.00 19.67
CA LYS A 64 7.25 6.78 18.23
C LYS A 64 7.49 5.30 17.91
N LEU A 65 8.38 4.66 18.67
CA LEU A 65 8.66 3.23 18.52
C LEU A 65 7.43 2.41 18.89
N THR A 66 6.77 2.76 20.00
CA THR A 66 5.52 2.11 20.44
C THR A 66 4.45 2.18 19.35
N LEU A 67 4.19 3.37 18.79
CA LEU A 67 3.20 3.55 17.74
C LEU A 67 3.53 2.73 16.48
N VAL A 68 4.79 2.73 16.03
CA VAL A 68 5.21 1.94 14.86
C VAL A 68 4.99 0.44 15.08
N LEU A 69 5.28 -0.07 16.28
CA LEU A 69 5.04 -1.47 16.61
C LEU A 69 3.54 -1.80 16.71
N GLU A 70 2.73 -0.88 17.24
CA GLU A 70 1.27 -0.99 17.25
C GLU A 70 0.71 -1.02 15.81
N ILE A 71 1.21 -0.17 14.89
CA ILE A 71 0.86 -0.19 13.46
C ILE A 71 1.23 -1.54 12.84
N SER A 72 2.46 -2.00 13.03
CA SER A 72 2.94 -3.29 12.51
C SER A 72 2.08 -4.46 12.98
N SER A 73 1.77 -4.49 14.28
CA SER A 73 0.93 -5.53 14.88
C SER A 73 -0.51 -5.48 14.38
N HIS A 74 -1.10 -4.28 14.30
CA HIS A 74 -2.48 -4.11 13.85
C HIS A 74 -2.67 -4.48 12.38
N LEU A 75 -1.72 -4.12 11.51
CA LEU A 75 -1.82 -4.34 10.06
C LEU A 75 -1.21 -5.66 9.59
N GLN A 76 -0.59 -6.43 10.50
CA GLN A 76 0.26 -7.56 10.15
C GLN A 76 1.28 -7.16 9.06
N LEU A 77 1.97 -6.04 9.30
CA LEU A 77 2.95 -5.45 8.40
C LEU A 77 4.36 -5.55 9.00
N ASP A 78 5.36 -5.81 8.17
CA ASP A 78 6.76 -5.85 8.57
C ASP A 78 7.19 -4.58 9.32
N GLN A 79 7.93 -4.78 10.41
CA GLN A 79 8.34 -3.72 11.31
C GLN A 79 9.26 -2.70 10.63
N GLU A 80 10.02 -3.08 9.59
CA GLU A 80 10.83 -2.12 8.82
C GLU A 80 9.98 -1.32 7.83
N GLN A 81 8.84 -1.84 7.38
CA GLN A 81 7.93 -1.13 6.47
C GLN A 81 6.94 -0.20 7.19
N ALA A 82 6.60 -0.49 8.45
CA ALA A 82 5.68 0.32 9.23
C ALA A 82 6.11 1.80 9.40
N PRO A 83 7.39 2.14 9.65
CA PRO A 83 7.86 3.52 9.67
C PRO A 83 7.66 4.25 8.34
N ASP A 84 8.00 3.61 7.22
CA ASP A 84 7.88 4.20 5.88
C ASP A 84 6.40 4.44 5.51
N LEU A 85 5.53 3.49 5.86
CA LEU A 85 4.08 3.65 5.72
C LEU A 85 3.57 4.83 6.55
N PHE A 86 4.02 4.94 7.80
CA PHE A 86 3.62 6.02 8.70
C PHE A 86 4.12 7.38 8.20
N GLU A 87 5.36 7.48 7.72
CA GLU A 87 5.87 8.68 7.08
C GLU A 87 5.04 9.04 5.84
N GLY A 88 4.70 8.06 5.00
CA GLY A 88 3.80 8.23 3.87
C GLY A 88 2.44 8.79 4.27
N PHE A 89 1.84 8.28 5.35
CA PHE A 89 0.60 8.81 5.91
C PHE A 89 0.74 10.28 6.34
N LEU A 90 1.81 10.63 7.05
CA LEU A 90 2.06 11.99 7.51
C LEU A 90 2.18 12.99 6.35
N ILE A 91 2.79 12.58 5.25
CA ILE A 91 2.99 13.45 4.08
C ILE A 91 1.70 13.56 3.24
N ASN A 92 0.95 12.47 3.08
CA ASN A 92 -0.08 12.37 2.03
C ASN A 92 -1.53 12.42 2.56
N ALA A 93 -1.77 12.18 3.84
CA ALA A 93 -3.11 11.94 4.36
C ALA A 93 -3.39 12.57 5.73
N HIS A 94 -2.36 12.83 6.54
CA HIS A 94 -2.56 13.49 7.83
C HIS A 94 -2.98 14.96 7.63
N LEU A 95 -4.11 15.34 8.22
CA LEU A 95 -4.68 16.69 8.10
C LEU A 95 -4.38 17.60 9.30
N GLY A 96 -3.78 17.05 10.36
CA GLY A 96 -3.46 17.77 11.59
C GLY A 96 -2.04 18.33 11.63
N THR A 97 -1.73 19.04 12.71
CA THR A 97 -0.37 19.51 12.97
C THR A 97 0.46 18.45 13.69
N LEU A 98 1.79 18.53 13.55
CA LEU A 98 2.70 17.65 14.29
C LEU A 98 2.58 17.81 15.82
N GLY A 99 2.11 18.96 16.30
CA GLY A 99 1.82 19.20 17.71
C GLY A 99 0.63 18.38 18.19
N GLU A 100 -0.49 18.44 17.45
CA GLU A 100 -1.69 17.65 17.74
C GLU A 100 -1.41 16.16 17.73
N LEU A 101 -0.68 15.69 16.71
CA LEU A 101 -0.27 14.28 16.63
C LEU A 101 0.57 13.87 17.85
N ARG A 102 1.51 14.72 18.28
CA ARG A 102 2.37 14.43 19.44
C ARG A 102 1.54 14.28 20.71
N GLU A 103 0.53 15.10 20.91
CA GLU A 103 -0.36 15.00 22.07
C GLU A 103 -1.25 13.75 22.01
N ARG A 104 -1.85 13.46 20.84
CA ARG A 104 -2.67 12.25 20.65
C ARG A 104 -1.91 10.97 20.95
N VAL A 105 -0.66 10.89 20.51
CA VAL A 105 0.19 9.70 20.64
C VAL A 105 0.66 9.47 22.10
N ARG A 106 0.43 10.42 23.02
CA ARG A 106 0.73 10.22 24.46
C ARG A 106 -0.25 9.26 25.13
N SER A 107 -1.53 9.32 24.78
CA SER A 107 -2.55 8.43 25.35
C SER A 107 -2.70 7.16 24.51
N GLU A 108 -3.11 6.05 25.14
CA GLU A 108 -3.38 4.80 24.44
C GLU A 108 -4.56 4.93 23.47
N GLY A 109 -5.65 5.57 23.90
CA GLY A 109 -6.82 5.83 23.06
C GLY A 109 -6.47 6.65 21.82
N GLY A 110 -5.69 7.72 21.98
CA GLY A 110 -5.26 8.55 20.85
C GLY A 110 -4.30 7.82 19.92
N ARG A 111 -3.40 6.96 20.44
CA ARG A 111 -2.57 6.09 19.58
C ARG A 111 -3.43 5.13 18.76
N ARG A 112 -4.43 4.50 19.37
CA ARG A 112 -5.33 3.58 18.66
C ARG A 112 -6.07 4.27 17.52
N GLU A 113 -6.56 5.48 17.70
CA GLU A 113 -7.18 6.26 16.61
C GLU A 113 -6.19 6.54 15.46
N VAL A 114 -4.95 6.92 15.79
CA VAL A 114 -3.92 7.13 14.77
C VAL A 114 -3.60 5.83 14.02
N VAL A 115 -3.57 4.69 14.71
CA VAL A 115 -3.39 3.37 14.07
C VAL A 115 -4.52 3.08 13.07
N GLU A 116 -5.78 3.37 13.42
CA GLU A 116 -6.94 3.18 12.53
C GLU A 116 -6.92 4.13 11.31
N GLU A 117 -6.47 5.38 11.50
CA GLU A 117 -6.24 6.33 10.39
C GLU A 117 -5.16 5.81 9.42
N VAL A 118 -4.06 5.29 9.97
CA VAL A 118 -2.97 4.68 9.19
C VAL A 118 -3.45 3.40 8.49
N ALA A 119 -4.31 2.59 9.13
CA ALA A 119 -4.92 1.42 8.53
C ALA A 119 -5.74 1.77 7.30
N SER A 120 -6.57 2.81 7.40
CA SER A 120 -7.34 3.33 6.27
C SER A 120 -6.44 3.79 5.12
N TYR A 121 -5.33 4.48 5.43
CA TYR A 121 -4.33 4.87 4.44
C TYR A 121 -3.64 3.65 3.79
N TYR A 122 -3.24 2.66 4.57
CA TYR A 122 -2.61 1.42 4.09
C TYR A 122 -3.50 0.64 3.10
N HIS A 123 -4.77 0.44 3.44
CA HIS A 123 -5.70 -0.23 2.54
C HIS A 123 -5.95 0.57 1.26
N SER A 124 -6.02 1.90 1.37
CA SER A 124 -6.08 2.78 0.20
C SER A 124 -4.84 2.63 -0.69
N GLU A 125 -3.63 2.60 -0.12
CA GLU A 125 -2.39 2.43 -0.88
C GLU A 125 -2.32 1.07 -1.60
N ARG A 126 -2.74 -0.02 -0.95
CA ARG A 126 -2.86 -1.35 -1.57
C ARG A 126 -3.85 -1.35 -2.73
N LEU A 127 -5.00 -0.70 -2.55
CA LEU A 127 -6.01 -0.59 -3.60
C LEU A 127 -5.51 0.23 -4.81
N HIS A 128 -4.81 1.34 -4.58
CA HIS A 128 -4.25 2.14 -5.67
C HIS A 128 -3.17 1.38 -6.44
N LEU A 129 -2.35 0.58 -5.77
CA LEU A 129 -1.38 -0.29 -6.44
C LEU A 129 -2.04 -1.28 -7.40
N LEU A 130 -3.11 -1.94 -6.95
CA LEU A 130 -3.90 -2.85 -7.79
C LEU A 130 -4.58 -2.12 -8.95
N ARG A 131 -5.08 -0.91 -8.71
CA ARG A 131 -5.66 -0.06 -9.77
C ARG A 131 -4.62 0.28 -10.84
N CYS A 132 -3.41 0.66 -10.46
CA CYS A 132 -2.31 0.90 -11.40
C CYS A 132 -2.05 -0.32 -12.29
N LEU A 133 -1.90 -1.50 -11.68
CA LEU A 133 -1.69 -2.75 -12.42
C LEU A 133 -2.83 -3.06 -13.37
N LYS A 134 -4.08 -2.99 -12.90
CA LYS A 134 -5.28 -3.22 -13.72
C LYS A 134 -5.32 -2.27 -14.91
N HIS A 135 -5.04 -0.99 -14.71
CA HIS A 135 -5.09 0.01 -15.77
C HIS A 135 -4.00 -0.25 -16.82
N MET A 136 -2.75 -0.48 -16.41
CA MET A 136 -1.68 -0.81 -17.35
C MET A 136 -1.98 -2.08 -18.14
N LEU A 137 -2.43 -3.15 -17.47
CA LEU A 137 -2.84 -4.40 -18.12
C LEU A 137 -4.04 -4.24 -19.07
N GLY A 138 -4.89 -3.24 -18.85
CA GLY A 138 -5.99 -2.93 -19.75
C GLY A 138 -5.58 -2.17 -21.02
N PHE A 139 -4.49 -1.39 -20.96
CA PHE A 139 -4.13 -0.44 -22.03
C PHE A 139 -2.76 -0.69 -22.69
N TRP A 140 -1.94 -1.62 -22.19
CA TRP A 140 -0.61 -1.88 -22.75
C TRP A 140 -0.62 -2.40 -24.21
N GLN A 141 -1.75 -2.94 -24.68
CA GLN A 141 -1.95 -3.37 -26.06
C GLN A 141 -2.83 -2.42 -26.88
N ASP A 142 -3.45 -1.42 -26.24
CA ASP A 142 -4.39 -0.52 -26.92
C ASP A 142 -3.62 0.46 -27.83
N PRO A 143 -3.80 0.41 -29.16
CA PRO A 143 -3.10 1.31 -30.09
C PRO A 143 -3.50 2.79 -29.91
N ASN A 144 -4.65 3.08 -29.28
CA ASN A 144 -5.13 4.44 -29.08
C ASN A 144 -4.66 5.05 -27.76
N HIS A 145 -4.02 4.26 -26.89
CA HIS A 145 -3.63 4.75 -25.57
C HIS A 145 -2.29 5.52 -25.65
N PRO A 146 -2.22 6.79 -25.20
CA PRO A 146 -1.03 7.64 -25.35
C PRO A 146 0.25 7.07 -24.71
N PHE A 147 0.10 6.29 -23.64
CA PHE A 147 1.21 5.70 -22.88
C PHE A 147 1.39 4.20 -23.11
N ARG A 148 0.78 3.66 -24.18
CA ARG A 148 0.84 2.23 -24.53
C ARG A 148 2.27 1.69 -24.48
N ASP A 149 3.21 2.36 -25.13
CA ASP A 149 4.59 1.84 -25.27
C ASP A 149 5.30 1.79 -23.91
N VAL A 150 5.10 2.81 -23.07
CA VAL A 150 5.65 2.84 -21.70
C VAL A 150 5.04 1.70 -20.86
N TYR A 151 3.73 1.47 -20.98
CA TYR A 151 3.07 0.36 -20.28
C TYR A 151 3.57 -0.99 -20.79
N SER A 152 3.72 -1.16 -22.10
CA SER A 152 4.22 -2.40 -22.69
C SER A 152 5.61 -2.77 -22.15
N VAL A 153 6.52 -1.80 -22.08
CA VAL A 153 7.85 -2.00 -21.47
C VAL A 153 7.74 -2.38 -20.00
N CYS A 154 6.93 -1.65 -19.22
CA CYS A 154 6.76 -1.92 -17.79
C CYS A 154 6.14 -3.30 -17.53
N ILE A 155 5.09 -3.67 -18.28
CA ILE A 155 4.45 -4.98 -18.20
C ILE A 155 5.43 -6.08 -18.57
N GLY A 156 6.22 -5.91 -19.63
CA GLY A 156 7.27 -6.87 -20.00
C GLY A 156 8.28 -7.13 -18.89
N GLU A 157 8.65 -6.08 -18.13
CA GLU A 157 9.53 -6.21 -16.97
C GLU A 157 8.85 -6.84 -15.74
N ILE A 158 7.55 -6.58 -15.54
CA ILE A 158 6.76 -7.20 -14.46
C ILE A 158 6.55 -8.69 -14.74
N THR A 159 6.24 -9.05 -15.99
CA THR A 159 5.92 -10.42 -16.42
C THR A 159 7.10 -11.17 -17.02
N LYS A 160 8.34 -10.74 -16.74
CA LYS A 160 9.57 -11.37 -17.26
C LYS A 160 9.63 -12.87 -16.97
N ASP A 161 9.13 -13.28 -15.79
CA ASP A 161 8.79 -14.67 -15.49
C ASP A 161 7.28 -14.78 -15.30
N GLU A 162 6.58 -14.99 -16.42
CA GLU A 162 5.12 -15.05 -16.48
C GLU A 162 4.55 -16.12 -15.55
N LYS A 163 5.19 -17.30 -15.46
CA LYS A 163 4.70 -18.40 -14.62
C LYS A 163 4.76 -18.04 -13.14
N SER A 164 5.87 -17.44 -12.70
CA SER A 164 6.02 -16.98 -11.32
C SER A 164 5.05 -15.85 -11.00
N PHE A 165 4.89 -14.90 -11.93
CA PHE A 165 3.95 -13.79 -11.79
C PHE A 165 2.50 -14.25 -11.64
N ILE A 166 2.01 -15.13 -12.53
CA ILE A 166 0.64 -15.68 -12.46
C ILE A 166 0.45 -16.46 -11.16
N LYS A 167 1.42 -17.29 -10.76
CA LYS A 167 1.35 -18.05 -9.50
C LYS A 167 1.26 -17.13 -8.29
N SER A 168 2.05 -16.04 -8.27
CA SER A 168 2.02 -15.03 -7.22
C SER A 168 0.67 -14.31 -7.17
N LEU A 169 0.16 -13.84 -8.32
CA LEU A 169 -1.15 -13.19 -8.41
C LEU A 169 -2.28 -14.11 -7.91
N TRP A 170 -2.26 -15.38 -8.31
CA TRP A 170 -3.25 -16.35 -7.88
C TRP A 170 -3.20 -16.57 -6.36
N SER A 171 -2.01 -16.73 -5.79
CA SER A 171 -1.84 -16.87 -4.34
C SER A 171 -2.32 -15.63 -3.58
N GLN A 172 -2.06 -14.43 -4.11
CA GLN A 172 -2.56 -13.18 -3.52
C GLN A 172 -4.08 -13.07 -3.59
N TYR A 173 -4.69 -13.50 -4.69
CA TYR A 173 -6.14 -13.57 -4.84
C TYR A 173 -6.76 -14.55 -3.84
N GLN A 174 -6.23 -15.77 -3.74
CA GLN A 174 -6.70 -16.76 -2.77
C GLN A 174 -6.60 -16.22 -1.34
N ALA A 175 -5.45 -15.65 -0.96
CA ALA A 175 -5.29 -15.04 0.36
C ALA A 175 -6.31 -13.91 0.60
N ALA A 176 -6.66 -13.11 -0.41
CA ALA A 176 -7.67 -12.06 -0.26
C ALA A 176 -9.10 -12.61 -0.09
N VAL A 177 -9.39 -13.78 -0.66
CA VAL A 177 -10.69 -14.48 -0.52
C VAL A 177 -10.78 -15.23 0.81
N ASP A 178 -9.67 -15.85 1.24
CA ASP A 178 -9.60 -16.66 2.45
C ASP A 178 -9.48 -15.82 3.73
N ASN A 179 -9.06 -14.55 3.61
CA ASN A 179 -9.06 -13.65 4.76
C ASN A 179 -10.49 -13.39 5.21
N ASP A 180 -10.77 -13.67 6.48
CA ASP A 180 -12.04 -13.34 7.11
C ASP A 180 -12.38 -11.87 6.91
N LEU A 181 -13.68 -11.60 6.81
CA LEU A 181 -14.20 -10.25 6.81
C LEU A 181 -13.60 -9.47 7.99
N PRO A 182 -13.22 -8.19 7.81
CA PRO A 182 -12.70 -7.39 8.92
C PRO A 182 -13.62 -7.52 10.13
N SER A 183 -13.05 -7.80 11.30
CA SER A 183 -13.80 -7.96 12.56
C SER A 183 -14.63 -6.72 12.94
N GLN A 184 -14.40 -5.59 12.25
CA GLN A 184 -15.16 -4.35 12.34
C GLN A 184 -16.13 -4.11 11.17
N LEU A 185 -16.64 -5.16 10.51
CA LEU A 185 -17.75 -4.95 9.59
C LEU A 185 -18.95 -4.36 10.34
N SER A 186 -19.47 -3.23 9.86
CA SER A 186 -20.76 -2.73 10.32
C SER A 186 -21.81 -3.84 10.19
N VAL A 187 -22.78 -3.87 11.12
CA VAL A 187 -23.89 -4.83 11.13
C VAL A 187 -24.56 -4.94 9.75
N SER A 188 -24.60 -3.84 8.99
CA SER A 188 -25.15 -3.78 7.63
C SER A 188 -24.38 -4.63 6.60
N VAL A 189 -23.06 -4.76 6.72
CA VAL A 189 -22.25 -5.60 5.81
C VAL A 189 -22.32 -7.07 6.22
N GLN A 190 -22.39 -7.36 7.52
CA GLN A 190 -22.64 -8.72 8.02
C GLN A 190 -24.01 -9.27 7.55
N LEU A 191 -25.04 -8.41 7.48
CA LEU A 191 -26.35 -8.74 6.92
C LEU A 191 -26.36 -8.97 5.40
N PHE A 192 -25.40 -8.39 4.68
CA PHE A 192 -25.26 -8.60 3.23
C PHE A 192 -24.67 -9.98 2.92
N TYR A 193 -23.64 -10.41 3.66
CA TYR A 193 -23.00 -11.72 3.47
C TYR A 193 -23.88 -12.89 3.88
N THR A 194 -24.63 -12.77 4.98
CA THR A 194 -25.57 -13.82 5.44
C THR A 194 -26.73 -14.08 4.48
N LYS A 195 -26.99 -13.18 3.52
CA LYS A 195 -27.98 -13.39 2.45
C LYS A 195 -27.41 -14.11 1.22
N PHE A 196 -26.09 -14.21 1.07
CA PHE A 196 -25.46 -14.92 -0.05
C PHE A 196 -25.22 -16.42 0.24
N GLU A 197 -25.33 -16.84 1.51
CA GLU A 197 -25.20 -18.24 1.94
C GLU A 197 -26.55 -18.99 2.03
N LYS A 198 -27.62 -18.44 1.44
CA LYS A 198 -28.92 -19.12 1.27
C LYS A 198 -29.31 -19.15 -0.20
#